data_AF-A0A016UDP7-F1
#
_entry.id   AF-A0A016UDP7-F1
#
_cell.length_a   1.000
_cell.length_b   1.000
_cell.length_c   1.000
_cell.angle_alpha   90.00
_cell.angle_beta   90.00
_cell.angle_gamma   90.00
#
_symmetry.space_group_name_H-M   'P 1'
#
loop_
_entity.id
_entity.type
_entity.pdbx_description
1 polymer ?
#
loop_
_entity_poly.entity_id
_entity_poly.type
_entity_poly.pdbx_seq_one_letter_code
_entity_poly.pdbx_strand_id
1 'polypeptide(L)'
;MLRVLKARRIKFDIVKALVIILSKYSAKRCSRCERAAEFGREILREFASHVDSDFGNSFLVKRLSSEDFTTRVVAAIAKVALIRDRFRLGRMSSGCLPALDLLFDSLHSLLTRDDFLEISDETTYSGGPPICAQIVGAISTLVSSQRLREILDADAAVRPQERGECLVEKYESADSDVEMLTFKTQEGELLARVPMDAVCEGSRYFQGMFTSDLQEKFTKRRSFEFCPEEEDCSAEDFTRFLHHLSGCRAQCSLIHSAQACVAMIKLSDRYLCPALSEYVCSPHGPARRLLNGETLPVFLPAVLTAQTHERLVAMCLLTLIRYCTSSQIVAALRSVSHSSLLVDCFIEQLKAMTSS
;
A
#
# COMPACT_ATOMS: atom_id res chain seq x y z
N MET A 1 -45.67 8.42 -13.07
CA MET A 1 -44.62 9.10 -13.87
C MET A 1 -43.64 9.93 -13.02
N LEU A 2 -44.10 10.83 -12.14
CA LEU A 2 -43.23 11.63 -11.23
C LEU A 2 -42.35 10.81 -10.25
N ARG A 3 -42.83 9.66 -9.76
CA ARG A 3 -42.03 8.77 -8.87
C ARG A 3 -40.86 8.09 -9.60
N VAL A 4 -41.01 7.79 -10.89
CA VAL A 4 -39.98 7.18 -11.73
C VAL A 4 -38.89 8.20 -12.09
N LEU A 5 -39.29 9.47 -12.30
CA LEU A 5 -38.37 10.59 -12.53
C LEU A 5 -37.54 10.93 -11.29
N LYS A 6 -38.13 10.93 -10.08
CA LYS A 6 -37.38 11.09 -8.82
C LYS A 6 -36.38 9.95 -8.59
N ALA A 7 -36.77 8.71 -8.85
CA ALA A 7 -35.88 7.55 -8.68
C ALA A 7 -34.71 7.51 -9.70
N ARG A 8 -34.94 7.98 -10.93
CA ARG A 8 -33.87 8.11 -11.95
C ARG A 8 -32.92 9.28 -11.64
N ARG A 9 -33.43 10.41 -11.14
CA ARG A 9 -32.60 11.54 -10.64
C ARG A 9 -31.68 11.09 -9.51
N ILE A 10 -32.23 10.43 -8.48
CA ILE A 10 -31.45 9.91 -7.35
C ILE A 10 -30.33 8.95 -7.82
N LYS A 11 -30.59 8.10 -8.83
CA LYS A 11 -29.59 7.18 -9.40
C LYS A 11 -28.43 7.92 -10.10
N PHE A 12 -28.72 9.03 -10.79
CA PHE A 12 -27.72 9.83 -11.52
C PHE A 12 -26.96 10.80 -10.61
N ASP A 13 -27.64 11.31 -9.58
CA ASP A 13 -27.14 12.36 -8.72
C ASP A 13 -26.24 11.83 -7.58
N ILE A 14 -26.54 10.65 -7.01
CA ILE A 14 -25.64 9.94 -6.07
C ILE A 14 -24.30 9.60 -6.73
N VAL A 15 -24.36 9.24 -8.01
CA VAL A 15 -23.20 8.83 -8.81
C VAL A 15 -22.33 10.02 -9.23
N LYS A 16 -22.94 11.17 -9.54
CA LYS A 16 -22.22 12.44 -9.69
C LYS A 16 -21.62 12.92 -8.37
N ALA A 17 -22.31 12.75 -7.25
CA ALA A 17 -21.77 13.03 -5.92
C ALA A 17 -20.52 12.17 -5.63
N LEU A 18 -20.46 10.93 -6.16
CA LEU A 18 -19.30 10.05 -6.09
C LEU A 18 -18.11 10.50 -6.94
N VAL A 19 -18.33 11.02 -8.16
CA VAL A 19 -17.26 11.71 -8.92
C VAL A 19 -16.67 12.84 -8.09
N ILE A 20 -17.54 13.58 -7.39
CA ILE A 20 -17.13 14.67 -6.52
C ILE A 20 -16.40 14.15 -5.27
N ILE A 21 -16.71 12.95 -4.74
CA ILE A 21 -15.95 12.30 -3.65
C ILE A 21 -14.57 11.84 -4.15
N LEU A 22 -14.52 11.21 -5.34
CA LEU A 22 -13.31 10.64 -5.95
C LEU A 22 -12.34 11.70 -6.51
N SER A 23 -12.84 12.87 -6.87
CA SER A 23 -12.03 14.02 -7.32
C SER A 23 -11.55 14.93 -6.17
N LYS A 24 -12.08 14.73 -4.95
CA LYS A 24 -11.89 15.65 -3.81
C LYS A 24 -10.72 15.34 -2.91
N TYR A 25 -10.30 14.10 -2.83
CA TYR A 25 -9.26 13.70 -1.89
C TYR A 25 -7.87 13.68 -2.52
N SER A 26 -7.79 13.86 -3.84
CA SER A 26 -6.72 13.42 -4.74
C SER A 26 -5.73 14.52 -5.18
N ALA A 27 -5.73 15.70 -4.55
CA ALA A 27 -4.88 16.81 -5.00
C ALA A 27 -4.07 17.47 -3.87
N LYS A 28 -2.78 17.73 -4.15
CA LYS A 28 -1.90 18.57 -3.32
C LYS A 28 -2.61 19.89 -2.99
N ARG A 29 -2.49 20.35 -1.74
CA ARG A 29 -3.10 21.62 -1.27
C ARG A 29 -2.65 22.76 -2.18
N CYS A 30 -3.59 23.27 -2.97
CA CYS A 30 -3.45 24.54 -3.68
C CYS A 30 -4.80 25.26 -3.62
N SER A 31 -4.79 26.58 -3.74
CA SER A 31 -5.98 27.43 -3.58
C SER A 31 -7.12 27.05 -4.54
N ARG A 32 -6.80 26.51 -5.72
CA ARG A 32 -7.78 26.00 -6.69
C ARG A 32 -8.43 24.69 -6.22
N CYS A 33 -7.65 23.77 -5.66
CA CYS A 33 -8.15 22.51 -5.09
C CYS A 33 -8.97 22.76 -3.82
N GLU A 34 -8.62 23.76 -3.01
CA GLU A 34 -9.38 24.13 -1.81
C GLU A 34 -10.77 24.68 -2.12
N ARG A 35 -10.89 25.58 -3.11
CA ARG A 35 -12.21 26.08 -3.56
C ARG A 35 -13.07 24.99 -4.18
N ALA A 36 -12.47 24.12 -5.00
CA ALA A 36 -13.17 22.97 -5.56
C ALA A 36 -13.64 22.00 -4.45
N ALA A 37 -12.81 21.80 -3.42
CA ALA A 37 -13.16 20.98 -2.27
C ALA A 37 -14.31 21.59 -1.47
N GLU A 38 -14.33 22.91 -1.27
CA GLU A 38 -15.43 23.63 -0.60
C GLU A 38 -16.75 23.52 -1.35
N PHE A 39 -16.74 23.84 -2.66
CA PHE A 39 -17.92 23.72 -3.51
C PHE A 39 -18.48 22.30 -3.49
N GLY A 40 -17.61 21.30 -3.63
CA GLY A 40 -18.06 19.94 -3.56
C GLY A 40 -18.56 19.57 -2.16
N ARG A 41 -17.97 20.06 -1.05
CA ARG A 41 -18.46 19.77 0.31
C ARG A 41 -19.90 20.23 0.47
N GLU A 42 -20.25 21.37 -0.12
CA GLU A 42 -21.62 21.87 -0.15
C GLU A 42 -22.55 20.96 -0.94
N ILE A 43 -22.14 20.54 -2.15
CA ILE A 43 -22.90 19.57 -2.95
C ILE A 43 -23.13 18.27 -2.16
N LEU A 44 -22.11 17.77 -1.46
CA LEU A 44 -22.26 16.57 -0.63
C LEU A 44 -23.18 16.79 0.56
N ARG A 45 -23.18 17.98 1.17
CA ARG A 45 -24.10 18.28 2.27
C ARG A 45 -25.54 18.21 1.79
N GLU A 46 -25.82 18.78 0.62
CA GLU A 46 -27.16 18.77 0.03
C GLU A 46 -27.61 17.37 -0.39
N PHE A 47 -26.72 16.57 -1.02
CA PHE A 47 -27.07 15.20 -1.36
C PHE A 47 -27.21 14.29 -0.14
N ALA A 48 -26.35 14.48 0.86
CA ALA A 48 -26.46 13.77 2.13
C ALA A 48 -27.81 14.04 2.79
N SER A 49 -28.30 15.28 2.82
CA SER A 49 -29.59 15.61 3.46
C SER A 49 -30.77 14.88 2.82
N HIS A 50 -30.74 14.65 1.50
CA HIS A 50 -31.75 13.87 0.80
C HIS A 50 -31.65 12.36 1.07
N VAL A 51 -30.43 11.83 1.10
CA VAL A 51 -30.19 10.39 1.34
C VAL A 51 -30.42 10.02 2.80
N ASP A 52 -30.13 10.91 3.73
CA ASP A 52 -30.31 10.73 5.17
C ASP A 52 -31.78 10.82 5.62
N SER A 53 -32.69 11.16 4.71
CA SER A 53 -34.14 11.08 4.96
C SER A 53 -34.61 9.62 5.11
N ASP A 54 -35.74 9.40 5.82
CA ASP A 54 -36.30 8.05 5.98
C ASP A 54 -36.65 7.39 4.65
N PHE A 55 -37.09 8.20 3.68
CA PHE A 55 -37.32 7.74 2.31
C PHE A 55 -36.01 7.33 1.61
N GLY A 56 -34.95 8.15 1.73
CA GLY A 56 -33.64 7.86 1.17
C GLY A 56 -33.03 6.59 1.74
N ASN A 57 -33.04 6.44 3.07
CA ASN A 57 -32.56 5.23 3.73
C ASN A 57 -33.39 4.00 3.33
N SER A 58 -34.73 4.06 3.39
CA SER A 58 -35.58 2.93 2.98
C SER A 58 -35.33 2.51 1.52
N PHE A 59 -35.13 3.47 0.63
CA PHE A 59 -34.79 3.22 -0.77
C PHE A 59 -33.44 2.51 -0.94
N LEU A 60 -32.41 2.93 -0.20
CA LEU A 60 -31.10 2.27 -0.21
C LEU A 60 -31.16 0.86 0.36
N VAL A 61 -31.88 0.66 1.47
CA VAL A 61 -32.07 -0.66 2.08
C VAL A 61 -32.69 -1.64 1.08
N LYS A 62 -33.74 -1.23 0.36
CA LYS A 62 -34.34 -2.07 -0.68
C LYS A 62 -33.35 -2.44 -1.79
N ARG A 63 -32.42 -1.55 -2.14
CA ARG A 63 -31.41 -1.80 -3.17
C ARG A 63 -30.23 -2.63 -2.69
N LEU A 64 -29.90 -2.58 -1.41
CA LEU A 64 -28.90 -3.47 -0.80
C LEU A 64 -29.32 -4.94 -0.88
N SER A 65 -30.62 -5.22 -0.90
CA SER A 65 -31.18 -6.57 -1.09
C SER A 65 -31.40 -6.96 -2.56
N SER A 66 -30.90 -6.18 -3.52
CA SER A 66 -31.03 -6.48 -4.96
C SER A 66 -30.17 -7.69 -5.35
N GLU A 67 -30.61 -8.52 -6.31
CA GLU A 67 -29.74 -9.59 -6.85
C GLU A 67 -28.62 -9.02 -7.72
N ASP A 68 -28.92 -7.94 -8.47
CA ASP A 68 -27.95 -7.23 -9.31
C ASP A 68 -26.77 -6.65 -8.49
N PHE A 69 -25.56 -7.14 -8.77
CA PHE A 69 -24.31 -6.76 -8.10
C PHE A 69 -24.08 -5.25 -8.16
N THR A 70 -24.14 -4.66 -9.34
CA THR A 70 -23.91 -3.22 -9.55
C THR A 70 -24.90 -2.37 -8.75
N THR A 71 -26.17 -2.75 -8.72
CA THR A 71 -27.19 -2.04 -7.92
C THR A 71 -26.92 -2.13 -6.43
N ARG A 72 -26.49 -3.30 -5.92
CA ARG A 72 -26.11 -3.46 -4.50
C ARG A 72 -24.91 -2.60 -4.13
N VAL A 73 -23.82 -2.69 -4.91
CA VAL A 73 -22.59 -1.95 -4.65
C VAL A 73 -22.84 -0.44 -4.69
N VAL A 74 -23.56 0.06 -5.69
CA VAL A 74 -23.90 1.50 -5.76
C VAL A 74 -24.74 1.95 -4.55
N ALA A 75 -25.65 1.11 -4.05
CA ALA A 75 -26.43 1.42 -2.86
C ALA A 75 -25.57 1.42 -1.58
N ALA A 76 -24.63 0.48 -1.45
CA ALA A 76 -23.70 0.42 -0.33
C ALA A 76 -22.74 1.61 -0.32
N ILE A 77 -22.19 1.97 -1.47
CA ILE A 77 -21.37 3.16 -1.65
C ILE A 77 -22.14 4.42 -1.21
N ALA A 78 -23.38 4.57 -1.68
CA ALA A 78 -24.23 5.71 -1.32
C ALA A 78 -24.49 5.76 0.19
N LYS A 79 -24.76 4.59 0.80
CA LYS A 79 -24.99 4.48 2.23
C LYS A 79 -23.76 4.87 3.04
N VAL A 80 -22.58 4.37 2.67
CA VAL A 80 -21.31 4.65 3.37
C VAL A 80 -20.86 6.10 3.20
N ALA A 81 -20.97 6.65 1.98
CA ALA A 81 -20.41 7.97 1.68
C ALA A 81 -21.36 9.15 1.98
N LEU A 82 -22.68 8.92 2.02
CA LEU A 82 -23.68 10.00 2.12
C LEU A 82 -24.49 9.97 3.42
N ILE A 83 -24.64 8.83 4.11
CA ILE A 83 -25.33 8.81 5.41
C ILE A 83 -24.35 9.25 6.48
N ARG A 84 -24.64 10.39 7.12
CA ARG A 84 -23.77 10.99 8.15
C ARG A 84 -24.20 10.63 9.57
N ASP A 85 -25.44 10.22 9.76
CA ASP A 85 -25.95 9.75 11.04
C ASP A 85 -25.37 8.37 11.40
N ARG A 86 -24.47 8.33 12.40
CA ARG A 86 -23.86 7.10 12.92
C ARG A 86 -24.90 6.09 13.43
N PHE A 87 -26.07 6.55 13.91
CA PHE A 87 -27.15 5.64 14.32
C PHE A 87 -27.80 4.92 13.13
N ARG A 88 -27.83 5.54 11.95
CA ARG A 88 -28.37 4.97 10.70
C ARG A 88 -27.33 4.13 9.93
N LEU A 89 -26.04 4.40 10.15
CA LEU A 89 -24.94 3.53 9.71
C LEU A 89 -24.92 2.21 10.48
N GLY A 90 -25.17 2.23 11.80
CA GLY A 90 -25.18 1.05 12.66
C GLY A 90 -26.50 0.26 12.68
N ARG A 91 -27.66 0.87 12.38
CA ARG A 91 -28.93 0.15 12.26
C ARG A 91 -29.13 -0.39 10.85
N MET A 92 -28.88 -1.69 10.67
CA MET A 92 -29.62 -2.50 9.71
C MET A 92 -30.43 -3.56 10.44
N SER A 93 -31.69 -3.66 10.07
CA SER A 93 -32.63 -4.69 10.47
C SER A 93 -32.03 -6.08 10.22
N SER A 94 -32.27 -7.01 11.15
CA SER A 94 -31.97 -8.44 11.10
C SER A 94 -31.87 -9.01 9.68
N GLY A 95 -30.66 -9.35 9.22
CA GLY A 95 -30.42 -10.17 8.02
C GLY A 95 -29.67 -9.54 6.85
N CYS A 96 -29.27 -8.26 6.89
CA CYS A 96 -28.42 -7.64 5.87
C CYS A 96 -27.01 -7.37 6.42
N LEU A 97 -25.96 -7.78 5.68
CA LEU A 97 -24.58 -7.35 5.94
C LEU A 97 -24.55 -5.80 6.03
N PRO A 98 -23.89 -5.21 7.04
CA PRO A 98 -23.63 -3.78 7.09
C PRO A 98 -23.09 -3.29 5.74
N ALA A 99 -23.55 -2.11 5.29
CA ALA A 99 -23.18 -1.61 3.95
C ALA A 99 -21.65 -1.54 3.75
N LEU A 100 -20.90 -1.30 4.83
CA LEU A 100 -19.44 -1.33 4.83
C LEU A 100 -18.88 -2.73 4.61
N ASP A 101 -19.40 -3.74 5.31
CA ASP A 101 -19.00 -5.15 5.12
C ASP A 101 -19.29 -5.60 3.68
N LEU A 102 -20.45 -5.19 3.13
CA LEU A 102 -20.77 -5.45 1.73
C LEU A 102 -19.73 -4.83 0.77
N LEU A 103 -19.21 -3.63 1.08
CA LEU A 103 -18.16 -3.01 0.26
C LEU A 103 -16.83 -3.77 0.35
N PHE A 104 -16.44 -4.23 1.55
CA PHE A 104 -15.25 -5.06 1.71
C PHE A 104 -15.40 -6.40 0.98
N ASP A 105 -16.53 -7.09 1.15
CA ASP A 105 -16.82 -8.35 0.48
C ASP A 105 -16.89 -8.19 -1.05
N SER A 106 -17.46 -7.08 -1.53
CA SER A 106 -17.51 -6.79 -2.97
C SER A 106 -16.14 -6.48 -3.53
N LEU A 107 -15.30 -5.74 -2.81
CA LEU A 107 -13.93 -5.46 -3.23
C LEU A 107 -13.09 -6.74 -3.23
N HIS A 108 -13.18 -7.54 -2.17
CA HIS A 108 -12.55 -8.85 -2.07
C HIS A 108 -12.96 -9.75 -3.24
N SER A 109 -14.27 -9.93 -3.43
CA SER A 109 -14.82 -10.75 -4.52
C SER A 109 -14.43 -10.26 -5.90
N LEU A 110 -14.21 -8.95 -6.11
CA LEU A 110 -13.71 -8.45 -7.39
C LEU A 110 -12.23 -8.81 -7.58
N LEU A 111 -11.42 -8.64 -6.54
CA LEU A 111 -9.96 -8.84 -6.60
C LEU A 111 -9.57 -10.32 -6.67
N THR A 112 -10.38 -11.24 -6.15
CA THR A 112 -10.11 -12.69 -6.21
C THR A 112 -10.65 -13.36 -7.47
N ARG A 113 -11.21 -12.59 -8.42
CA ARG A 113 -11.70 -13.16 -9.68
C ARG A 113 -10.57 -13.36 -10.67
N ASP A 114 -10.62 -14.49 -11.38
CA ASP A 114 -9.66 -14.82 -12.43
C ASP A 114 -9.69 -13.81 -13.59
N ASP A 115 -10.86 -13.23 -13.87
CA ASP A 115 -11.06 -12.23 -14.94
C ASP A 115 -10.86 -10.78 -14.47
N PHE A 116 -10.29 -10.54 -13.28
CA PHE A 116 -10.16 -9.18 -12.73
C PHE A 116 -9.48 -8.20 -13.70
N LEU A 117 -8.46 -8.64 -14.44
CA LEU A 117 -7.79 -7.77 -15.42
C LEU A 117 -8.74 -7.25 -16.51
N GLU A 118 -9.71 -8.06 -16.92
CA GLU A 118 -10.71 -7.72 -17.94
C GLU A 118 -11.82 -6.83 -17.37
N ILE A 119 -12.26 -7.12 -16.14
CA ILE A 119 -13.39 -6.40 -15.51
C ILE A 119 -12.97 -5.17 -14.69
N SER A 120 -11.66 -4.99 -14.44
CA SER A 120 -11.15 -3.95 -13.54
C SER A 120 -11.42 -2.52 -14.00
N ASP A 121 -11.73 -2.32 -15.28
CA ASP A 121 -12.11 -1.03 -15.85
C ASP A 121 -13.64 -0.86 -15.98
N GLU A 122 -14.44 -1.84 -15.52
CA GLU A 122 -15.90 -1.75 -15.55
C GLU A 122 -16.42 -0.60 -14.68
N THR A 123 -17.40 0.10 -15.21
CA THR A 123 -17.97 1.31 -14.60
C THR A 123 -19.44 1.10 -14.28
N THR A 124 -19.93 1.78 -13.24
CA THR A 124 -21.35 1.71 -12.86
C THR A 124 -22.26 2.58 -13.74
N TYR A 125 -21.66 3.41 -14.62
CA TYR A 125 -22.33 4.31 -15.57
C TYR A 125 -21.34 4.79 -16.64
N SER A 126 -21.86 5.15 -17.81
CA SER A 126 -21.06 5.61 -18.96
C SER A 126 -20.17 6.81 -18.61
N GLY A 127 -18.86 6.67 -18.87
CA GLY A 127 -17.85 7.70 -18.57
C GLY A 127 -17.50 7.84 -17.08
N GLY A 128 -17.93 6.90 -16.24
CA GLY A 128 -17.62 6.88 -14.81
C GLY A 128 -16.24 6.30 -14.48
N PRO A 129 -15.78 6.45 -13.23
CA PRO A 129 -14.60 5.74 -12.74
C PRO A 129 -14.90 4.25 -12.55
N PRO A 130 -13.88 3.39 -12.59
CA PRO A 130 -14.04 1.96 -12.36
C PRO A 130 -14.66 1.63 -11.00
N ILE A 131 -15.45 0.56 -10.94
CA ILE A 131 -16.24 0.20 -9.75
C ILE A 131 -15.36 -0.02 -8.51
N CYS A 132 -14.20 -0.65 -8.66
CA CYS A 132 -13.25 -0.88 -7.57
C CYS A 132 -12.70 0.45 -7.01
N ALA A 133 -12.40 1.42 -7.88
CA ALA A 133 -12.00 2.76 -7.47
C ALA A 133 -13.14 3.51 -6.75
N GLN A 134 -14.40 3.30 -7.17
CA GLN A 134 -15.56 3.86 -6.46
C GLN A 134 -15.71 3.27 -5.05
N ILE A 135 -15.50 1.95 -4.88
CA ILE A 135 -15.54 1.29 -3.57
C ILE A 135 -14.45 1.84 -2.66
N VAL A 136 -13.19 1.87 -3.13
CA VAL A 136 -12.05 2.42 -2.37
C VAL A 136 -12.30 3.87 -1.97
N GLY A 137 -12.82 4.68 -2.90
CA GLY A 137 -13.19 6.07 -2.63
C GLY A 137 -14.28 6.21 -1.57
N ALA A 138 -15.29 5.33 -1.56
CA ALA A 138 -16.32 5.33 -0.53
C ALA A 138 -15.75 4.99 0.85
N ILE A 139 -14.94 3.93 0.95
CA ILE A 139 -14.28 3.52 2.19
C ILE A 139 -13.37 4.63 2.73
N SER A 140 -12.67 5.36 1.84
CA SER A 140 -11.80 6.49 2.23
C SER A 140 -12.49 7.61 3.00
N THR A 141 -13.82 7.71 2.90
CA THR A 141 -14.61 8.73 3.62
C THR A 141 -14.73 8.44 5.12
N LEU A 142 -14.48 7.20 5.52
CA LEU A 142 -14.56 6.75 6.91
C LEU A 142 -13.27 6.99 7.70
N VAL A 143 -12.14 7.18 7.03
CA VAL A 143 -10.84 7.38 7.69
C VAL A 143 -10.82 8.71 8.44
N SER A 144 -10.68 8.64 9.77
CA SER A 144 -10.78 9.81 10.65
C SER A 144 -9.60 10.78 10.46
N SER A 145 -9.86 12.08 10.64
CA SER A 145 -8.78 13.10 10.57
C SER A 145 -7.72 12.94 11.66
N GLN A 146 -8.04 12.25 12.75
CA GLN A 146 -7.07 11.89 13.78
C GLN A 146 -6.12 10.80 13.26
N ARG A 147 -6.66 9.72 12.69
CA ARG A 147 -5.87 8.63 12.13
C ARG A 147 -4.93 9.11 11.02
N LEU A 148 -5.42 10.03 10.18
CA LEU A 148 -4.60 10.67 9.15
C LEU A 148 -3.44 11.49 9.75
N ARG A 149 -3.68 12.19 10.85
CA ARG A 149 -2.62 12.95 11.55
C ARG A 149 -1.59 12.04 12.19
N GLU A 150 -2.01 10.94 12.82
CA GLU A 150 -1.07 9.96 13.41
C GLU A 150 -0.09 9.40 12.37
N ILE A 151 -0.56 9.14 11.14
CA ILE A 151 0.28 8.64 10.05
C ILE A 151 1.24 9.73 9.54
N LEU A 152 0.86 11.01 9.62
CA LEU A 152 1.60 12.15 9.04
C LEU A 152 2.51 12.92 10.03
N ASP A 153 2.16 12.96 11.31
CA ASP A 153 2.77 13.85 12.33
C ASP A 153 3.95 13.19 13.08
N ALA A 154 4.24 11.90 12.87
CA ALA A 154 5.31 11.16 13.56
C ALA A 154 6.76 11.56 13.19
N ASP A 155 6.94 12.69 12.49
CA ASP A 155 8.09 12.93 11.61
C ASP A 155 8.97 14.14 11.98
N ALA A 156 8.79 14.75 13.15
CA ALA A 156 9.34 16.08 13.40
C ALA A 156 10.85 16.17 13.75
N ALA A 157 11.58 15.07 13.94
CA ALA A 157 12.95 15.17 14.44
C ALA A 157 13.88 14.04 13.97
N VAL A 158 14.40 14.11 12.73
CA VAL A 158 15.58 13.30 12.34
C VAL A 158 16.50 14.10 11.44
N ARG A 159 17.81 14.08 11.75
CA ARG A 159 18.85 14.79 10.98
C ARG A 159 19.21 14.02 9.70
N PRO A 160 19.55 14.72 8.61
CA PRO A 160 20.11 14.07 7.42
C PRO A 160 21.42 13.36 7.74
N GLN A 161 21.62 12.17 7.15
CA GLN A 161 22.78 11.32 7.40
C GLN A 161 23.99 11.78 6.55
N GLU A 162 25.17 11.82 7.15
CA GLU A 162 26.41 12.27 6.50
C GLU A 162 26.93 11.25 5.46
N ARG A 163 27.46 11.76 4.34
CA ARG A 163 28.09 10.95 3.27
C ARG A 163 29.42 10.35 3.77
N GLY A 164 29.72 9.13 3.34
CA GLY A 164 30.95 8.43 3.73
C GLY A 164 31.59 7.62 2.61
N GLU A 165 32.56 6.78 2.96
CA GLU A 165 33.37 5.98 2.04
C GLU A 165 32.71 4.64 1.67
N CYS A 166 33.19 4.01 0.59
CA CYS A 166 32.73 2.70 0.14
C CYS A 166 33.48 1.59 0.87
N LEU A 167 32.74 0.75 1.60
CA LEU A 167 33.32 -0.30 2.46
C LEU A 167 33.25 -1.71 1.85
N VAL A 168 32.69 -1.83 0.64
CA VAL A 168 32.69 -3.09 -0.12
C VAL A 168 33.71 -2.98 -1.23
N GLU A 169 34.68 -3.88 -1.20
CA GLU A 169 35.71 -3.98 -2.22
C GLU A 169 35.26 -4.92 -3.34
N LYS A 170 35.34 -4.46 -4.58
CA LYS A 170 35.39 -5.33 -5.76
C LYS A 170 36.86 -5.64 -6.06
N TYR A 171 37.55 -6.39 -5.20
CA TYR A 171 38.98 -6.73 -5.40
C TYR A 171 39.31 -8.22 -5.23
N GLU A 172 40.25 -8.69 -6.07
CA GLU A 172 40.76 -10.06 -6.17
C GLU A 172 41.88 -10.40 -5.17
N SER A 173 42.45 -9.43 -4.44
CA SER A 173 43.63 -9.65 -3.59
C SER A 173 43.29 -9.92 -2.12
N ALA A 174 43.72 -11.08 -1.64
CA ALA A 174 43.46 -11.63 -0.31
C ALA A 174 44.50 -11.21 0.75
N ASP A 175 44.71 -9.91 0.94
CA ASP A 175 45.80 -9.41 1.81
C ASP A 175 45.30 -8.57 3.01
N SER A 176 44.09 -8.87 3.51
CA SER A 176 43.60 -8.38 4.79
C SER A 176 43.39 -9.54 5.75
N ASP A 177 43.91 -9.46 6.99
CA ASP A 177 43.65 -10.39 8.11
C ASP A 177 42.16 -10.46 8.52
N VAL A 178 41.29 -9.68 7.86
CA VAL A 178 39.85 -9.60 8.12
C VAL A 178 39.14 -10.80 7.49
N GLU A 179 38.31 -11.49 8.27
CA GLU A 179 37.48 -12.59 7.79
C GLU A 179 36.37 -12.05 6.86
N MET A 180 36.32 -12.56 5.62
CA MET A 180 35.41 -12.06 4.58
C MET A 180 34.37 -13.11 4.19
N LEU A 181 33.14 -12.65 3.96
CA LEU A 181 32.09 -13.43 3.30
C LEU A 181 32.06 -13.12 1.81
N THR A 182 31.88 -14.16 0.99
CA THR A 182 31.88 -14.08 -0.46
C THR A 182 30.50 -14.42 -1.00
N PHE A 183 29.94 -13.55 -1.83
CA PHE A 183 28.64 -13.74 -2.47
C PHE A 183 28.83 -13.91 -3.97
N LYS A 184 28.28 -14.99 -4.54
CA LYS A 184 28.43 -15.34 -5.95
C LYS A 184 27.08 -15.69 -6.59
N THR A 185 26.95 -15.54 -7.91
CA THR A 185 25.78 -16.06 -8.65
C THR A 185 25.83 -17.59 -8.76
N GLN A 186 24.76 -18.20 -9.28
CA GLN A 186 24.70 -19.65 -9.54
C GLN A 186 25.75 -20.11 -10.56
N GLU A 187 26.11 -19.23 -11.49
CA GLU A 187 27.19 -19.44 -12.48
C GLU A 187 28.59 -19.26 -11.88
N GLY A 188 28.68 -18.86 -10.61
CA GLY A 188 29.93 -18.64 -9.89
C GLY A 188 30.54 -17.25 -10.06
N GLU A 189 29.83 -16.31 -10.69
CA GLU A 189 30.28 -14.92 -10.84
C GLU A 189 30.30 -14.21 -9.48
N LEU A 190 31.39 -13.50 -9.15
CA LEU A 190 31.53 -12.80 -7.88
C LEU A 190 30.67 -11.53 -7.86
N LEU A 191 29.73 -11.43 -6.91
CA LEU A 191 28.94 -10.23 -6.68
C LEU A 191 29.65 -9.24 -5.77
N ALA A 192 30.04 -9.70 -4.57
CA ALA A 192 30.72 -8.88 -3.57
C ALA A 192 31.47 -9.72 -2.54
N ARG A 193 32.45 -9.08 -1.89
CA ARG A 193 33.10 -9.57 -0.67
C ARG A 193 32.86 -8.55 0.44
N VAL A 194 32.40 -9.01 1.59
CA VAL A 194 32.04 -8.14 2.71
C VAL A 194 32.65 -8.63 4.02
N PRO A 195 33.12 -7.72 4.91
CA PRO A 195 33.65 -8.11 6.20
C PRO A 195 32.60 -8.84 7.04
N MET A 196 32.97 -9.99 7.61
CA MET A 196 32.07 -10.82 8.39
C MET A 196 31.53 -10.10 9.62
N ASP A 197 32.37 -9.31 10.30
CA ASP A 197 31.98 -8.52 11.46
C ASP A 197 30.87 -7.52 11.13
N ALA A 198 31.02 -6.79 10.02
CA ALA A 198 30.02 -5.81 9.58
C ALA A 198 28.69 -6.47 9.23
N VAL A 199 28.73 -7.64 8.57
CA VAL A 199 27.53 -8.42 8.25
C VAL A 199 26.83 -8.92 9.51
N CYS A 200 27.57 -9.42 10.50
CA CYS A 200 27.01 -9.89 11.77
C CYS A 200 26.46 -8.76 12.63
N GLU A 201 27.05 -7.56 12.57
CA GLU A 201 26.52 -6.38 13.25
C GLU A 201 25.23 -5.87 12.59
N GLY A 202 25.17 -5.88 11.25
CA GLY A 202 24.05 -5.34 10.48
C GLY A 202 22.84 -6.28 10.31
N SER A 203 23.02 -7.60 10.48
CA SER A 203 22.00 -8.62 10.24
C SER A 203 21.94 -9.64 11.38
N ARG A 204 20.75 -9.75 12.00
CA ARG A 204 20.51 -10.77 13.03
C ARG A 204 20.51 -12.19 12.46
N TYR A 205 20.19 -12.33 11.17
CA TYR A 205 20.25 -13.62 10.48
C TYR A 205 21.68 -14.15 10.41
N PHE A 206 22.61 -13.34 9.90
CA PHE A 206 24.01 -13.74 9.81
C PHE A 206 24.67 -13.83 11.18
N GLN A 207 24.33 -12.93 12.11
CA GLN A 207 24.76 -13.04 13.50
C GLN A 207 24.38 -14.41 14.06
N GLY A 208 23.11 -14.79 13.98
CA GLY A 208 22.61 -16.08 14.44
C GLY A 208 23.32 -17.27 13.77
N MET A 209 23.56 -17.20 12.46
CA MET A 209 24.26 -18.23 11.68
C MET A 209 25.69 -18.48 12.18
N PHE A 210 26.43 -17.44 12.54
CA PHE A 210 27.85 -17.55 12.86
C PHE A 210 28.19 -17.55 14.36
N THR A 211 27.32 -17.00 15.22
CA THR A 211 27.54 -17.05 16.68
C THR A 211 27.06 -18.35 17.30
N SER A 212 25.95 -18.90 16.77
CA SER A 212 25.40 -20.17 17.21
C SER A 212 26.32 -21.30 16.75
N ASP A 213 26.39 -22.40 17.49
CA ASP A 213 27.13 -23.62 17.13
C ASP A 213 26.44 -24.36 15.96
N LEU A 214 26.17 -23.64 14.87
CA LEU A 214 25.59 -24.11 13.62
C LEU A 214 26.70 -24.58 12.67
N GLN A 215 26.33 -25.41 11.68
CA GLN A 215 27.27 -26.05 10.78
C GLN A 215 28.20 -25.06 10.09
N GLU A 216 27.76 -23.84 9.78
CA GLU A 216 28.52 -22.80 9.09
C GLU A 216 29.74 -22.32 9.90
N LYS A 217 29.65 -22.32 11.24
CA LYS A 217 30.77 -22.03 12.14
C LYS A 217 31.79 -23.18 12.13
N PHE A 218 31.32 -24.43 12.15
CA PHE A 218 32.19 -25.61 12.18
C PHE A 218 32.80 -25.96 10.80
N THR A 219 32.08 -25.70 9.72
CA THR A 219 32.47 -26.02 8.34
C THR A 219 33.28 -24.92 7.68
N LYS A 220 33.41 -23.74 8.31
CA LYS A 220 34.01 -22.54 7.73
C LYS A 220 33.42 -22.18 6.36
N ARG A 221 32.12 -22.43 6.14
CA ARG A 221 31.45 -21.99 4.91
C ARG A 221 31.38 -20.46 4.94
N ARG A 222 32.06 -19.82 3.98
CA ARG A 222 32.13 -18.35 3.82
C ARG A 222 31.65 -17.88 2.45
N SER A 223 31.07 -18.79 1.67
CA SER A 223 30.56 -18.53 0.32
C SER A 223 29.06 -18.78 0.29
N PHE A 224 28.32 -17.77 -0.15
CA PHE A 224 26.88 -17.78 -0.33
C PHE A 224 26.54 -17.58 -1.80
N GLU A 225 25.48 -18.26 -2.23
CA GLU A 225 24.98 -18.22 -3.59
C GLU A 225 23.77 -17.29 -3.66
N PHE A 226 23.77 -16.41 -4.65
CA PHE A 226 22.68 -15.50 -4.97
C PHE A 226 21.86 -16.10 -6.10
N CYS A 227 20.55 -16.18 -5.88
CA CYS A 227 19.57 -16.62 -6.85
C CYS A 227 18.52 -15.50 -7.03
N PRO A 228 18.40 -14.90 -8.23
CA PRO A 228 17.44 -13.82 -8.48
C PRO A 228 15.99 -14.17 -8.14
N GLU A 229 15.58 -15.40 -8.41
CA GLU A 229 14.22 -15.89 -8.16
C GLU A 229 13.96 -16.11 -6.68
N GLU A 230 14.94 -16.61 -5.92
CA GLU A 230 14.80 -16.81 -4.49
C GLU A 230 14.83 -15.49 -3.73
N GLU A 231 15.73 -14.58 -4.11
CA GLU A 231 15.90 -13.27 -3.46
C GLU A 231 14.88 -12.23 -3.96
N ASP A 232 14.17 -12.52 -5.05
CA ASP A 232 13.16 -11.66 -5.68
C ASP A 232 13.69 -10.23 -5.95
N CYS A 233 14.93 -10.14 -6.42
CA CYS A 233 15.60 -8.88 -6.76
C CYS A 233 16.73 -9.08 -7.79
N SER A 234 17.23 -7.97 -8.34
CA SER A 234 18.36 -8.00 -9.26
C SER A 234 19.69 -8.18 -8.52
N ALA A 235 20.71 -8.71 -9.20
CA ALA A 235 22.07 -8.80 -8.65
C ALA A 235 22.63 -7.42 -8.25
N GLU A 236 22.24 -6.36 -8.97
CA GLU A 236 22.63 -4.98 -8.64
C GLU A 236 22.01 -4.53 -7.31
N ASP A 237 20.71 -4.79 -7.11
CA ASP A 237 20.02 -4.45 -5.87
C ASP A 237 20.54 -5.30 -4.71
N PHE A 238 20.81 -6.59 -4.92
CA PHE A 238 21.43 -7.43 -3.89
C PHE A 238 22.82 -6.93 -3.51
N THR A 239 23.63 -6.52 -4.49
CA THR A 239 24.94 -5.91 -4.22
C THR A 239 24.79 -4.61 -3.42
N ARG A 240 23.80 -3.77 -3.77
CA ARG A 240 23.47 -2.54 -3.02
C ARG A 240 23.04 -2.83 -1.58
N PHE A 241 22.30 -3.91 -1.35
CA PHE A 241 21.99 -4.41 -0.01
C PHE A 241 23.26 -4.77 0.76
N LEU A 242 24.19 -5.50 0.15
CA LEU A 242 25.47 -5.85 0.77
C LEU A 242 26.28 -4.60 1.14
N HIS A 243 26.28 -3.56 0.29
CA HIS A 243 26.85 -2.26 0.63
C HIS A 243 26.21 -1.66 1.89
N HIS A 244 24.88 -1.62 1.98
CA HIS A 244 24.21 -1.14 3.18
C HIS A 244 24.55 -1.96 4.43
N LEU A 245 24.62 -3.28 4.28
CA LEU A 245 24.94 -4.19 5.37
C LEU A 245 26.36 -3.99 5.90
N SER A 246 27.31 -3.66 5.02
CA SER A 246 28.68 -3.29 5.40
C SER A 246 28.80 -1.86 5.95
N GLY A 247 27.71 -1.12 6.13
CA GLY A 247 27.73 0.26 6.61
C GLY A 247 28.17 1.30 5.57
N CYS A 248 28.18 0.94 4.28
CA CYS A 248 28.57 1.83 3.19
C CYS A 248 27.63 3.04 3.06
N ARG A 249 28.21 4.25 3.03
CA ARG A 249 27.48 5.52 2.86
C ARG A 249 27.88 6.28 1.59
N ALA A 250 28.52 5.59 0.65
CA ALA A 250 28.91 6.15 -0.65
C ALA A 250 27.76 6.10 -1.67
N GLN A 251 28.01 6.55 -2.91
CA GLN A 251 26.97 6.57 -3.96
C GLN A 251 26.46 5.16 -4.34
N CYS A 252 27.26 4.12 -4.16
CA CYS A 252 26.90 2.74 -4.45
C CYS A 252 25.76 2.20 -3.55
N SER A 253 25.50 2.81 -2.39
CA SER A 253 24.36 2.49 -1.53
C SER A 253 23.15 3.41 -1.73
N LEU A 254 23.15 4.28 -2.76
CA LEU A 254 22.00 5.15 -3.01
C LEU A 254 20.83 4.37 -3.62
N ILE A 255 19.64 4.60 -3.08
CA ILE A 255 18.37 4.05 -3.56
C ILE A 255 17.63 5.15 -4.34
N HIS A 256 17.56 4.99 -5.66
CA HIS A 256 17.00 6.01 -6.58
C HIS A 256 15.72 5.56 -7.31
N SER A 257 15.32 4.29 -7.21
CA SER A 257 14.13 3.75 -7.87
C SER A 257 13.20 3.04 -6.89
N ALA A 258 11.92 2.95 -7.23
CA ALA A 258 10.92 2.23 -6.44
C ALA A 258 11.28 0.74 -6.32
N GLN A 259 11.78 0.13 -7.39
CA GLN A 259 12.22 -1.26 -7.44
C GLN A 259 13.36 -1.52 -6.47
N ALA A 260 14.41 -0.70 -6.50
CA ALA A 260 15.53 -0.81 -5.57
C ALA A 260 15.07 -0.64 -4.11
N CYS A 261 14.17 0.32 -3.86
CA CYS A 261 13.61 0.56 -2.52
C CYS A 261 12.84 -0.65 -2.00
N VAL A 262 11.98 -1.24 -2.84
CA VAL A 262 11.22 -2.45 -2.51
C VAL A 262 12.12 -3.66 -2.31
N ALA A 263 13.18 -3.82 -3.12
CA ALA A 263 14.18 -4.84 -2.89
C ALA A 263 14.84 -4.68 -1.51
N MET A 264 15.20 -3.45 -1.11
CA MET A 264 15.79 -3.21 0.22
C MET A 264 14.83 -3.53 1.35
N ILE A 265 13.53 -3.25 1.19
CA ILE A 265 12.49 -3.63 2.16
C ILE A 265 12.45 -5.15 2.32
N LYS A 266 12.29 -5.90 1.22
CA LYS A 266 12.23 -7.36 1.22
C LYS A 266 13.48 -8.01 1.79
N LEU A 267 14.66 -7.56 1.35
CA LEU A 267 15.94 -8.06 1.85
C LEU A 267 16.14 -7.72 3.32
N SER A 268 15.72 -6.53 3.78
CA SER A 268 15.80 -6.17 5.20
C SER A 268 14.92 -7.04 6.10
N ASP A 269 13.74 -7.46 5.60
CA ASP A 269 12.84 -8.37 6.30
C ASP A 269 13.42 -9.80 6.32
N ARG A 270 13.84 -10.32 5.15
CA ARG A 270 14.41 -11.67 4.98
C ARG A 270 15.68 -11.89 5.79
N TYR A 271 16.60 -10.93 5.77
CA TYR A 271 17.89 -11.02 6.46
C TYR A 271 17.87 -10.36 7.85
N LEU A 272 16.71 -9.93 8.35
CA LEU A 272 16.53 -9.35 9.68
C LEU A 272 17.50 -8.18 9.94
N CYS A 273 17.46 -7.18 9.07
CA CYS A 273 18.33 -5.99 9.08
C CYS A 273 17.54 -4.75 9.57
N PRO A 274 17.34 -4.57 10.89
CA PRO A 274 16.48 -3.51 11.43
C PRO A 274 16.98 -2.10 11.09
N ALA A 275 18.30 -1.88 11.05
CA ALA A 275 18.86 -0.57 10.72
C ALA A 275 18.56 -0.14 9.27
N LEU A 276 18.60 -1.09 8.32
CA LEU A 276 18.23 -0.83 6.92
C LEU A 276 16.73 -0.55 6.80
N SER A 277 15.91 -1.36 7.47
CA SER A 277 14.45 -1.19 7.55
C SER A 277 14.08 0.21 8.07
N GLU A 278 14.71 0.64 9.17
CA GLU A 278 14.53 1.96 9.77
C GLU A 278 14.98 3.08 8.83
N TYR A 279 16.15 2.95 8.18
CA TYR A 279 16.63 3.93 7.21
C TYR A 279 15.67 4.10 6.03
N VAL A 280 15.25 2.99 5.41
CA VAL A 280 14.39 2.99 4.22
C VAL A 280 13.03 3.61 4.52
N CYS A 281 12.46 3.27 5.68
CA CYS A 281 11.13 3.70 6.12
C CYS A 281 11.14 4.99 6.96
N SER A 282 12.30 5.58 7.21
CA SER A 282 12.42 6.79 8.03
C SER A 282 11.65 7.97 7.41
N PRO A 283 11.35 9.03 8.20
CA PRO A 283 10.64 10.21 7.71
C PRO A 283 11.27 10.90 6.49
N HIS A 284 12.59 10.76 6.31
CA HIS A 284 13.34 11.27 5.17
C HIS A 284 13.93 10.14 4.29
N GLY A 285 13.49 8.92 4.54
CA GLY A 285 13.95 7.72 3.85
C GLY A 285 13.55 7.69 2.38
N PRO A 286 14.21 6.84 1.58
CA PRO A 286 13.91 6.65 0.17
C PRO A 286 12.43 6.25 -0.07
N ALA A 287 11.82 5.44 0.80
CA ALA A 287 10.43 5.00 0.61
C ALA A 287 9.46 6.19 0.51
N ARG A 288 9.60 7.21 1.38
CA ARG A 288 8.72 8.38 1.34
C ARG A 288 8.89 9.22 0.09
N ARG A 289 10.12 9.35 -0.41
CA ARG A 289 10.39 10.15 -1.62
C ARG A 289 9.89 9.46 -2.88
N LEU A 290 9.95 8.13 -2.89
CA LEU A 290 9.67 7.31 -4.07
C LEU A 290 8.22 6.83 -4.11
N LEU A 291 7.52 6.73 -2.97
CA LEU A 291 6.13 6.30 -2.90
C LEU A 291 5.19 7.41 -3.42
N ASN A 292 4.46 7.10 -4.48
CA ASN A 292 3.41 7.93 -5.06
C ASN A 292 2.41 7.03 -5.81
N GLY A 293 1.38 7.60 -6.43
CA GLY A 293 0.35 6.81 -7.12
C GLY A 293 0.86 6.00 -8.32
N GLU A 294 1.95 6.40 -8.96
CA GLU A 294 2.57 5.65 -10.08
C GLU A 294 3.41 4.48 -9.60
N THR A 295 4.09 4.62 -8.46
CA THR A 295 4.98 3.61 -7.88
C THR A 295 4.28 2.68 -6.89
N LEU A 296 3.08 3.06 -6.41
CA LEU A 296 2.27 2.27 -5.49
C LEU A 296 2.07 0.80 -5.91
N PRO A 297 1.83 0.47 -7.20
CA PRO A 297 1.71 -0.94 -7.61
C PRO A 297 2.94 -1.80 -7.29
N VAL A 298 4.13 -1.19 -7.23
CA VAL A 298 5.38 -1.88 -6.89
C VAL A 298 5.54 -2.00 -5.37
N PHE A 299 5.17 -0.95 -4.62
CA PHE A 299 5.28 -0.94 -3.16
C PHE A 299 4.24 -1.83 -2.48
N LEU A 300 2.97 -1.73 -2.89
CA LEU A 300 1.84 -2.31 -2.15
C LEU A 300 1.97 -3.83 -1.92
N PRO A 301 2.28 -4.67 -2.93
CA PRO A 301 2.44 -6.10 -2.71
C PRO A 301 3.58 -6.41 -1.74
N ALA A 302 4.72 -5.75 -1.92
CA ALA A 302 5.92 -6.00 -1.12
C ALA A 302 5.75 -5.65 0.36
N VAL A 303 5.02 -4.57 0.65
CA VAL A 303 4.80 -4.14 2.05
C VAL A 303 3.71 -4.97 2.73
N LEU A 304 2.77 -5.54 1.95
CA LEU A 304 1.78 -6.48 2.48
C LEU A 304 2.39 -7.86 2.78
N THR A 305 3.46 -8.24 2.08
CA THR A 305 4.22 -9.47 2.40
C THR A 305 5.21 -9.28 3.54
N ALA A 306 5.79 -8.08 3.68
CA ALA A 306 6.80 -7.82 4.70
C ALA A 306 6.14 -7.60 6.07
N GLN A 307 6.58 -8.33 7.10
CA GLN A 307 5.92 -8.32 8.40
C GLN A 307 6.38 -7.17 9.32
N THR A 308 7.42 -6.43 8.93
CA THR A 308 8.12 -5.50 9.82
C THR A 308 7.77 -4.02 9.62
N HIS A 309 6.90 -3.68 8.66
CA HIS A 309 6.74 -2.29 8.22
C HIS A 309 5.29 -1.74 8.27
N GLU A 310 4.62 -1.85 9.42
CA GLU A 310 3.24 -1.36 9.62
C GLU A 310 3.04 0.11 9.17
N ARG A 311 4.03 0.98 9.45
CA ARG A 311 3.97 2.39 9.03
C ARG A 311 3.97 2.55 7.51
N LEU A 312 4.78 1.76 6.81
CA LEU A 312 4.85 1.84 5.36
C LEU A 312 3.58 1.28 4.71
N VAL A 313 2.97 0.25 5.30
CA VAL A 313 1.63 -0.23 4.92
C VAL A 313 0.61 0.91 5.05
N ALA A 314 0.59 1.60 6.18
CA ALA A 314 -0.29 2.75 6.38
C ALA A 314 -0.04 3.88 5.37
N MET A 315 1.22 4.16 5.02
CA MET A 315 1.54 5.14 3.96
C MET A 315 1.10 4.69 2.56
N CYS A 316 1.23 3.41 2.23
CA CYS A 316 0.77 2.86 0.95
C CYS A 316 -0.75 2.94 0.82
N LEU A 317 -1.46 2.55 1.88
CA LEU A 317 -2.92 2.68 1.94
C LEU A 317 -3.36 4.15 1.89
N LEU A 318 -2.69 5.04 2.63
CA LEU A 318 -2.95 6.48 2.56
C LEU A 318 -2.75 7.02 1.12
N THR A 319 -1.69 6.58 0.45
CA THR A 319 -1.41 6.91 -0.95
C THR A 319 -2.55 6.43 -1.86
N LEU A 320 -2.99 5.19 -1.68
CA LEU A 320 -4.13 4.62 -2.42
C LEU A 320 -5.40 5.46 -2.27
N ILE A 321 -5.75 5.82 -1.02
CA ILE A 321 -7.04 6.44 -0.72
C ILE A 321 -7.05 7.98 -0.87
N ARG A 322 -5.88 8.64 -0.89
CA ARG A 322 -5.77 10.11 -0.94
C ARG A 322 -4.91 10.63 -2.09
N TYR A 323 -4.00 9.86 -2.67
CA TYR A 323 -3.02 10.41 -3.62
C TYR A 323 -3.00 9.70 -4.97
N CYS A 324 -3.96 8.81 -5.21
CA CYS A 324 -4.15 8.11 -6.48
C CYS A 324 -5.32 8.66 -7.30
N THR A 325 -5.16 8.70 -8.62
CA THR A 325 -6.27 8.77 -9.58
C THR A 325 -6.99 7.42 -9.67
N SER A 326 -8.16 7.36 -10.31
CA SER A 326 -8.85 6.09 -10.50
C SER A 326 -8.03 5.05 -11.27
N SER A 327 -7.24 5.46 -12.28
CA SER A 327 -6.35 4.55 -13.01
C SER A 327 -5.21 4.04 -12.14
N GLN A 328 -4.64 4.87 -11.28
CA GLN A 328 -3.61 4.48 -10.32
C GLN A 328 -4.15 3.53 -9.25
N ILE A 329 -5.39 3.74 -8.78
CA ILE A 329 -6.07 2.79 -7.87
C ILE A 329 -6.19 1.43 -8.55
N VAL A 330 -6.70 1.38 -9.79
CA VAL A 330 -6.82 0.11 -10.53
C VAL A 330 -5.46 -0.56 -10.70
N ALA A 331 -4.41 0.18 -11.09
CA ALA A 331 -3.07 -0.37 -11.22
C ALA A 331 -2.54 -0.99 -9.91
N ALA A 332 -2.76 -0.33 -8.78
CA ALA A 332 -2.35 -0.84 -7.47
C ALA A 332 -3.18 -2.07 -7.04
N LEU A 333 -4.47 -2.09 -7.37
CA LEU A 333 -5.33 -3.24 -7.09
C LEU A 333 -4.97 -4.46 -7.96
N ARG A 334 -4.61 -4.24 -9.23
CA ARG A 334 -4.10 -5.30 -10.12
C ARG A 334 -2.81 -5.93 -9.60
N SER A 335 -1.96 -5.15 -8.93
CA SER A 335 -0.72 -5.69 -8.39
C SER A 335 -0.93 -6.57 -7.15
N VAL A 336 -2.10 -6.55 -6.51
CA VAL A 336 -2.43 -7.46 -5.39
C VAL A 336 -3.39 -8.59 -5.76
N SER A 337 -4.15 -8.45 -6.85
CA SER A 337 -5.21 -9.40 -7.24
C SER A 337 -4.71 -10.80 -7.61
N HIS A 338 -3.42 -10.97 -7.89
CA HIS A 338 -2.84 -12.26 -8.30
C HIS A 338 -2.64 -13.26 -7.15
N SER A 339 -2.89 -12.85 -5.90
CA SER A 339 -2.72 -13.70 -4.72
C SER A 339 -3.84 -13.45 -3.73
N SER A 340 -4.62 -14.50 -3.42
CA SER A 340 -5.68 -14.43 -2.40
C SER A 340 -5.15 -13.96 -1.05
N LEU A 341 -3.95 -14.40 -0.66
CA LEU A 341 -3.29 -13.97 0.57
C LEU A 341 -3.00 -12.46 0.59
N LEU A 342 -2.57 -11.89 -0.55
CA LEU A 342 -2.35 -10.45 -0.66
C LEU A 342 -3.67 -9.68 -0.61
N VAL A 343 -4.71 -10.20 -1.26
CA VAL A 343 -6.05 -9.60 -1.20
C VAL A 343 -6.58 -9.61 0.23
N ASP A 344 -6.49 -10.73 0.94
CA ASP A 344 -6.92 -10.86 2.34
C ASP A 344 -6.16 -9.87 3.23
N CYS A 345 -4.82 -9.83 3.13
CA CYS A 345 -4.00 -8.89 3.88
C CYS A 345 -4.36 -7.43 3.56
N PHE A 346 -4.55 -7.09 2.28
CA PHE A 346 -4.96 -5.76 1.86
C PHE A 346 -6.32 -5.35 2.46
N ILE A 347 -7.32 -6.23 2.40
CA ILE A 347 -8.66 -5.97 2.94
C ILE A 347 -8.61 -5.80 4.45
N GLU A 348 -7.87 -6.63 5.18
CA GLU A 348 -7.71 -6.52 6.63
C GLU A 348 -7.01 -5.22 7.04
N GLN A 349 -5.95 -4.82 6.34
CA GLN A 349 -5.26 -3.55 6.61
C GLN A 349 -6.15 -2.34 6.30
N LEU A 350 -6.97 -2.42 5.24
CA LEU A 350 -7.94 -1.37 4.90
C LEU A 350 -9.05 -1.27 5.95
N LYS A 351 -9.58 -2.41 6.44
CA LYS A 351 -10.53 -2.46 7.57
C LYS A 351 -9.93 -1.83 8.82
N ALA A 352 -8.70 -2.21 9.18
CA ALA A 352 -7.99 -1.66 10.34
C ALA A 352 -7.80 -0.13 10.24
N MET A 353 -7.53 0.39 9.04
CA MET A 353 -7.43 1.84 8.81
C MET A 353 -8.75 2.59 8.99
N THR A 354 -9.88 1.93 8.74
CA THR A 354 -11.23 2.52 8.88
C THR A 354 -11.87 2.29 10.25
N SER A 355 -11.30 1.38 11.06
CA SER A 355 -11.76 1.09 12.41
C SER A 355 -11.26 2.18 13.35
N SER A 356 -12.19 2.86 14.02
CA SER A 356 -11.92 3.99 14.92
C SER A 356 -11.37 3.57 16.27
#